data_AF-A0A5N0YVA1-F1
#
_entry.id   AF-A0A5N0YVA1-F1
#
_cell.length_a   1.000
_cell.length_b   1.000
_cell.length_c   1.000
_cell.angle_alpha   90.00
_cell.angle_beta   90.00
_cell.angle_gamma   90.00
#
_symmetry.space_group_name_H-M   'P 1'
#
loop_
_entity.id
_entity.type
_entity.pdbx_description
1 polymer ?
#
loop_
_entity_poly.entity_id
_entity_poly.type
_entity_poly.pdbx_seq_one_letter_code
_entity_poly.pdbx_strand_id
1 'polypeptide(L)'
;MKKKHLYFTISIAILSLVHLLFSYFYVRMYGYFNLHGNLNSFVLVSQILRFVLDAYIIVCSFFAIREEKQKILPFYLLFFLFNLILPFLFHV
;
A
#
# COMPACT_ATOMS: atom_id res chain seq x y z
N MET A 1 1.82 -14.90 21.33
CA MET A 1 2.11 -14.50 19.93
C MET A 1 3.60 -14.17 19.83
N LYS A 2 4.39 -14.87 19.01
CA LYS A 2 5.85 -14.63 18.91
C LYS A 2 6.08 -13.16 18.49
N LYS A 3 6.92 -12.42 19.24
CA LYS A 3 7.17 -10.96 19.07
C LYS A 3 7.40 -10.54 17.60
N LYS A 4 8.03 -11.40 16.79
CA LYS A 4 8.23 -11.21 15.34
C LYS A 4 6.93 -10.94 14.55
N HIS A 5 5.82 -11.62 14.86
CA HIS A 5 4.57 -11.43 14.12
C HIS A 5 3.87 -10.11 14.50
N LEU A 6 4.05 -9.64 15.74
CA LEU A 6 3.51 -8.34 16.15
C LEU A 6 4.14 -7.22 15.32
N TYR A 7 5.48 -7.24 15.19
CA TYR A 7 6.20 -6.29 14.36
C TYR A 7 5.80 -6.37 12.88
N PHE A 8 5.59 -7.58 12.36
CA PHE A 8 5.17 -7.79 10.98
C PHE A 8 3.75 -7.24 10.70
N THR A 9 2.79 -7.52 11.59
CA THR A 9 1.43 -6.97 11.48
C THR A 9 1.42 -5.44 11.64
N ILE A 10 2.19 -4.89 12.58
CA ILE A 10 2.32 -3.43 12.75
C ILE A 10 2.92 -2.79 11.50
N SER A 11 3.95 -3.41 10.90
CA SER A 11 4.57 -2.90 9.68
C SER A 11 3.56 -2.79 8.53
N ILE A 12 2.72 -3.82 8.33
CA ILE A 12 1.70 -3.82 7.28
C ILE A 12 0.59 -2.81 7.56
N ALA A 13 0.19 -2.66 8.81
CA ALA A 13 -0.80 -1.66 9.21
C ALA A 13 -0.29 -0.24 8.95
N ILE A 14 0.96 0.06 9.32
CA ILE A 14 1.59 1.35 9.04
C ILE A 14 1.70 1.58 7.53
N LEU A 15 2.17 0.58 6.78
CA LEU A 15 2.33 0.70 5.33
C LEU A 15 1.01 0.98 4.63
N SER A 16 -0.06 0.32 5.06
CA SER A 16 -1.39 0.50 4.50
C SER A 16 -1.99 1.85 4.90
N LEU A 17 -1.71 2.34 6.11
CA LEU A 17 -2.06 3.70 6.52
C LEU A 17 -1.37 4.74 5.62
N VAL A 18 -0.07 4.56 5.35
CA VAL A 18 0.69 5.42 4.46
C VAL A 18 0.13 5.38 3.04
N HIS A 19 -0.18 4.19 2.51
CA HIS A 19 -0.77 4.05 1.18
C HIS A 19 -2.16 4.69 1.08
N LEU A 20 -2.97 4.58 2.14
CA LEU A 20 -4.30 5.18 2.20
C LEU A 20 -4.23 6.72 2.27
N LEU A 21 -3.34 7.26 3.11
CA LEU A 21 -3.08 8.70 3.17
C LEU A 21 -2.59 9.21 1.82
N PHE A 22 -1.63 8.51 1.21
CA PHE A 22 -1.11 8.87 -0.12
C PHE A 22 -2.21 8.88 -1.18
N SER A 23 -3.04 7.85 -1.23
CA SER A 23 -4.15 7.74 -2.18
C SER A 23 -5.20 8.83 -1.97
N TYR A 24 -5.54 9.13 -0.71
CA TYR A 24 -6.49 10.18 -0.36
C TYR A 24 -6.02 11.57 -0.81
N PHE A 25 -4.74 11.89 -0.60
CA PHE A 25 -4.17 13.18 -0.98
C PHE A 25 -3.69 13.24 -2.43
N TYR A 26 -3.68 12.11 -3.15
CA TYR A 26 -3.11 12.01 -4.49
C TYR A 26 -3.66 13.07 -5.44
N VAL A 27 -4.99 13.21 -5.55
CA VAL A 27 -5.62 14.14 -6.50
C VAL A 27 -5.26 15.60 -6.17
N ARG A 28 -5.18 15.97 -4.88
CA ARG A 28 -4.75 17.32 -4.47
C ARG A 28 -3.28 17.56 -4.81
N MET A 29 -2.41 16.58 -4.54
CA MET A 29 -1.00 16.68 -4.89
C MET A 29 -0.82 16.75 -6.42
N TYR A 30 -1.53 15.93 -7.17
CA TYR A 30 -1.54 15.95 -8.64
C TYR A 30 -1.90 17.34 -9.17
N GLY A 31 -2.99 17.94 -8.66
CA GLY A 31 -3.37 19.30 -9.02
C GLY A 31 -2.30 20.35 -8.67
N TYR A 32 -1.71 20.25 -7.48
CA TYR A 32 -0.62 21.14 -7.06
C TYR A 32 0.61 21.04 -7.97
N PHE A 33 1.10 19.83 -8.25
CA PHE A 33 2.28 19.60 -9.09
C PHE A 33 2.02 19.93 -10.57
N ASN A 34 0.78 19.78 -11.04
CA ASN A 34 0.37 20.24 -12.37
C ASN A 34 0.54 21.76 -12.51
N LEU A 35 0.09 22.53 -11.51
CA LEU A 35 0.20 24.00 -11.53
C LEU A 35 1.65 24.51 -11.42
N HIS A 36 2.56 23.72 -10.85
CA HIS A 36 3.96 24.09 -10.66
C HIS A 36 4.90 23.53 -11.75
N GLY A 37 4.35 22.94 -12.83
CA GLY A 37 5.14 22.42 -13.96
C GLY A 37 5.95 21.15 -13.66
N ASN A 38 5.77 20.54 -12.49
CA ASN A 38 6.53 19.38 -12.03
C ASN A 38 5.72 18.07 -12.09
N LEU A 39 4.66 18.06 -12.91
CA LEU A 39 3.70 16.95 -12.99
C LEU A 39 4.37 15.61 -13.32
N ASN A 40 5.22 15.58 -14.35
CA ASN A 40 5.86 14.35 -14.81
C ASN A 40 6.72 13.71 -13.71
N SER A 41 7.49 14.52 -12.98
CA SER A 41 8.29 14.05 -11.85
C SER A 41 7.41 13.51 -10.73
N PHE A 42 6.31 14.20 -10.40
CA PHE A 42 5.37 13.73 -9.38
C PHE A 42 4.70 12.40 -9.77
N VAL A 43 4.25 12.27 -11.02
CA VAL A 43 3.63 11.05 -11.53
C VAL A 43 4.63 9.89 -11.48
N LEU A 44 5.87 10.11 -11.93
CA LEU A 44 6.93 9.09 -11.92
C LEU A 44 7.24 8.62 -10.49
N VAL A 45 7.44 9.55 -9.55
CA VAL A 45 7.67 9.23 -8.14
C VAL A 45 6.48 8.48 -7.54
N SER A 46 5.26 8.90 -7.87
CA SER A 46 4.04 8.25 -7.41
C SER A 46 3.90 6.81 -7.93
N GLN A 47 4.25 6.57 -9.19
CA GLN A 47 4.25 5.25 -9.80
C GLN A 47 5.29 4.33 -9.14
N ILE A 48 6.50 4.83 -8.91
CA ILE A 48 7.53 4.08 -8.18
C ILE A 48 7.05 3.74 -6.78
N LEU A 49 6.47 4.71 -6.06
CA LEU A 49 5.95 4.48 -4.71
C LEU A 49 4.86 3.41 -4.71
N ARG A 50 3.88 3.49 -5.63
CA ARG A 50 2.84 2.47 -5.79
C ARG A 50 3.46 1.09 -6.05
N PHE A 51 4.40 0.99 -6.98
CA PHE A 51 5.07 -0.27 -7.31
C PHE A 51 5.80 -0.89 -6.12
N VAL A 52 6.52 -0.07 -5.33
CA VAL A 52 7.22 -0.55 -4.13
C VAL A 52 6.22 -1.04 -3.07
N LEU A 53 5.12 -0.33 -2.88
CA LEU A 53 4.06 -0.72 -1.94
C LEU A 53 3.40 -2.04 -2.37
N ASP A 54 3.06 -2.18 -3.65
CA ASP A 54 2.46 -3.41 -4.20
C ASP A 54 3.42 -4.61 -4.08
N ALA A 55 4.69 -4.43 -4.44
CA ALA A 55 5.71 -5.47 -4.31
C ALA A 55 5.87 -5.92 -2.85
N TYR A 56 5.88 -4.98 -1.92
CA TYR A 56 5.98 -5.28 -0.49
C TYR A 56 4.76 -6.08 -0.01
N ILE A 57 3.57 -5.69 -0.44
CA ILE A 57 2.31 -6.39 -0.11
C ILE A 57 2.32 -7.82 -0.65
N ILE A 58 2.78 -8.04 -1.88
CA ILE A 58 2.92 -9.38 -2.48
C ILE A 58 3.87 -10.24 -1.64
N VAL A 59 5.03 -9.71 -1.26
CA VAL A 59 6.01 -10.40 -0.42
C VAL A 59 5.41 -10.74 0.94
N CYS A 60 4.71 -9.81 1.58
CA CYS A 60 4.04 -10.02 2.85
C CYS A 60 2.97 -11.12 2.76
N SER A 61 2.14 -11.09 1.72
CA SER A 61 1.11 -12.11 1.47
C SER A 61 1.71 -13.50 1.23
N PHE A 62 2.83 -13.58 0.49
CA PHE A 62 3.54 -14.83 0.26
C PHE A 62 4.08 -15.44 1.56
N PHE A 63 4.68 -14.62 2.43
CA PHE A 63 5.14 -15.07 3.74
C PHE A 63 3.98 -15.49 4.67
N ALA A 64 2.84 -14.78 4.61
CA ALA A 64 1.67 -15.11 5.41
C ALA A 64 1.04 -16.46 5.04
N ILE A 65 0.99 -16.81 3.74
CA ILE A 65 0.50 -18.12 3.25
C ILE A 65 1.45 -19.23 3.71
N ARG A 66 2.76 -19.01 3.64
CA ARG A 66 3.78 -20.01 3.99
C ARG A 66 3.79 -20.39 5.47
N GLU A 67 3.33 -19.52 6.37
CA GLU A 67 3.32 -19.80 7.82
C GLU A 67 2.10 -20.62 8.32
N GLU A 68 1.22 -21.13 7.44
CA GLU A 68 0.06 -22.00 7.75
C GLU A 68 -0.92 -21.46 8.82
N LYS A 69 -0.84 -20.18 9.19
CA LYS A 69 -1.74 -19.57 10.18
C LYS A 69 -3.02 -19.06 9.52
N GLN A 70 -3.90 -19.99 9.15
CA GLN A 70 -5.22 -19.74 8.54
C GLN A 70 -6.06 -18.66 9.26
N LYS A 71 -5.92 -18.49 10.58
CA LYS A 71 -6.68 -17.48 11.35
C LYS A 71 -6.33 -16.02 11.03
N ILE A 72 -5.11 -15.74 10.56
CA ILE A 72 -4.64 -14.37 10.29
C ILE A 72 -4.67 -14.07 8.78
N LEU A 73 -4.66 -15.11 7.96
CA LEU A 73 -4.83 -15.06 6.51
C LEU A 73 -5.93 -14.10 6.02
N PRO A 74 -7.17 -14.09 6.58
CA PRO A 74 -8.21 -13.17 6.12
C PRO A 74 -7.86 -11.70 6.35
N PHE A 75 -7.16 -11.36 7.44
CA PHE A 75 -6.73 -9.97 7.67
C PHE A 75 -5.67 -9.53 6.66
N TYR A 76 -4.77 -10.43 6.26
CA TYR A 76 -3.78 -10.16 5.21
C TYR A 76 -4.42 -10.00 3.85
N LEU A 77 -5.33 -10.91 3.49
CA LEU A 77 -6.09 -10.83 2.25
C LEU A 77 -6.93 -9.56 2.18
N LEU A 78 -7.51 -9.11 3.30
CA LEU A 78 -8.29 -7.87 3.36
C LEU A 78 -7.39 -6.64 3.17
N PHE A 79 -6.20 -6.60 3.77
CA PHE A 79 -5.20 -5.55 3.50
C PHE A 79 -4.68 -5.58 2.06
N PHE A 80 -4.47 -6.76 1.49
CA PHE A 80 -4.12 -6.93 0.08
C PHE A 80 -5.23 -6.36 -0.82
N LEU A 81 -6.48 -6.74 -0.55
CA LEU A 81 -7.64 -6.33 -1.32
C LEU A 81 -7.86 -4.82 -1.26
N PHE A 82 -7.74 -4.21 -0.07
CA PHE A 82 -7.82 -2.76 0.08
C PHE A 82 -6.72 -2.05 -0.72
N ASN A 83 -5.47 -2.47 -0.60
CA ASN A 83 -4.38 -1.84 -1.33
C ASN A 83 -4.45 -2.07 -2.84
N LEU A 84 -4.97 -3.21 -3.30
CA LEU A 84 -5.16 -3.48 -4.72
C LEU A 84 -6.32 -2.69 -5.31
N ILE A 85 -7.42 -2.51 -4.57
CA ILE A 85 -8.63 -1.82 -5.04
C ILE A 85 -8.53 -0.29 -4.91
N LEU A 86 -7.82 0.22 -3.89
CA LEU A 86 -7.67 1.65 -3.62
C LEU A 86 -7.21 2.46 -4.86
N PRO A 87 -6.19 2.02 -5.63
CA PRO A 87 -5.78 2.68 -6.87
C PRO A 87 -6.88 2.74 -7.94
N PHE A 88 -7.80 1.78 -8.00
CA PHE A 88 -8.87 1.73 -9.00
C PHE A 88 -10.13 2.50 -8.57
N LEU A 89 -10.44 2.55 -7.27
CA LEU A 89 -11.59 3.31 -6.74
C LEU A 89 -11.35 4.81 -6.80
N PHE A 90 -10.13 5.24 -6.49
CA PHE A 90 -9.71 6.63 -6.65
C PHE A 90 -9.15 6.79 -8.07
N HIS A 91 -10.04 6.85 -9.08
CA HIS A 91 -9.75 7.07 -10.50
C HIS A 91 -8.54 8.00 -10.73
N VAL A 92 -7.33 7.42 -10.74
CA VAL A 92 -6.07 7.93 -11.28
C VAL A 92 -5.17 6.78 -11.66
#